data_AF-A0A2P7NR91-F1
#
_entry.id   AF-A0A2P7NR91-F1
#
_cell.length_a   1.000
_cell.length_b   1.000
_cell.length_c   1.000
_cell.angle_alpha   90.00
_cell.angle_beta   90.00
_cell.angle_gamma   90.00
#
_symmetry.space_group_name_H-M   'P 1'
#
loop_
_entity.id
_entity.type
_entity.pdbx_description
1 polymer ?
#
loop_
_entity_poly.entity_id
_entity_poly.type
_entity_poly.pdbx_seq_one_letter_code
_entity_poly.pdbx_strand_id
1 'polypeptide(L)'
;MWCSVESLSVYITIGGFMSRLILLWLISISFVSSATAAAVGVNIQNFTFIPNTITLNVGDSVNWINQDGVIHSTTQDANLWSSDLNSGESFNFTFNNPGTYTYFCRFHPIMRGTINVSSQGTIEPILCLFNWVESNYSQFFAPAGNVSLLPFPPYTYRYYSTTDSYLAVSSADNHVYYMFGSDGIIRDAGPLSDWLITSGCR
;
A
#
# COMPACT_ATOMS: atom_id res chain seq x y z
N MET A 1 -10.94 64.00 -5.75
CA MET A 1 -9.62 64.18 -6.38
C MET A 1 -9.48 63.08 -7.42
N TRP A 2 -9.77 63.40 -8.68
CA TRP A 2 -9.60 62.51 -9.83
C TRP A 2 -8.34 62.95 -10.57
N CYS A 3 -7.46 62.02 -10.96
CA CYS A 3 -7.05 61.85 -12.36
C CYS A 3 -6.13 60.64 -12.50
N SER A 4 -6.55 59.74 -13.39
CA SER A 4 -5.80 58.70 -14.09
C SER A 4 -4.69 59.28 -14.99
N VAL A 5 -3.64 58.51 -15.27
CA VAL A 5 -3.15 58.27 -16.65
C VAL A 5 -2.22 57.07 -16.71
N GLU A 6 -2.39 56.31 -17.79
CA GLU A 6 -1.68 55.11 -18.21
C GLU A 6 -0.37 55.43 -18.96
N SER A 7 0.44 54.38 -19.11
CA SER A 7 1.36 54.11 -20.24
C SER A 7 2.65 54.94 -20.36
N LEU A 8 3.79 54.24 -20.50
CA LEU A 8 4.45 54.06 -21.79
C LEU A 8 5.72 53.20 -21.63
N SER A 9 5.77 52.14 -22.42
CA SER A 9 6.93 51.28 -22.61
C SER A 9 8.03 52.03 -23.36
N VAL A 10 9.25 52.01 -22.83
CA VAL A 10 10.46 52.44 -23.55
C VAL A 10 11.24 51.19 -23.95
N TYR A 11 11.34 50.94 -25.26
CA TYR A 11 12.28 49.99 -25.83
C TYR A 11 13.62 50.71 -26.05
N ILE A 12 14.69 50.19 -25.45
CA ILE A 12 16.08 50.59 -25.77
C ILE A 12 16.72 49.46 -26.56
N THR A 13 17.16 49.78 -27.78
CA THR A 13 17.95 48.93 -28.66
C THR A 13 19.44 48.94 -28.30
N ILE A 14 19.95 47.73 -28.07
CA ILE A 14 21.28 47.15 -28.40
C ILE A 14 22.54 47.87 -27.89
N GLY A 15 23.31 47.19 -27.02
CA GLY A 15 24.70 47.58 -26.79
C GLY A 15 25.45 46.85 -25.67
N GLY A 16 25.62 45.53 -25.78
CA GLY A 16 26.81 44.86 -25.23
C GLY A 16 26.73 44.28 -23.81
N PHE A 17 27.48 43.19 -23.68
CA PHE A 17 27.94 42.53 -22.45
C PHE A 17 26.95 41.63 -21.69
N MET A 18 27.06 40.35 -22.05
CA MET A 18 27.21 39.21 -21.12
C MET A 18 26.19 39.14 -19.96
N SER A 19 25.08 38.44 -20.19
CA SER A 19 24.64 37.45 -19.21
C SER A 19 23.75 36.43 -19.88
N ARG A 20 24.27 35.22 -20.05
CA ARG A 20 23.48 34.06 -20.49
C ARG A 20 22.50 33.73 -19.35
N LEU A 21 21.25 34.19 -19.45
CA LEU A 21 20.15 33.66 -18.66
C LEU A 21 19.86 32.24 -19.15
N ILE A 22 20.59 31.28 -18.59
CA ILE A 22 20.23 29.87 -18.64
C ILE A 22 19.03 29.72 -17.71
N LEU A 23 17.83 29.63 -18.29
CA LEU A 23 16.65 29.16 -17.60
C LEU A 23 16.93 27.68 -17.23
N LEU A 24 17.48 27.45 -16.04
CA LEU A 24 17.61 26.10 -15.47
C LEU A 24 16.20 25.64 -15.12
N TRP A 25 15.56 24.95 -16.06
CA TRP A 25 14.39 24.14 -15.81
C TRP A 25 14.85 23.03 -14.84
N LEU A 26 14.60 23.23 -13.55
CA LEU A 26 14.80 22.20 -12.54
C LEU A 26 13.76 21.11 -12.82
N ILE A 27 14.11 20.16 -13.68
CA ILE A 27 13.41 18.89 -13.76
C ILE A 27 13.66 18.20 -12.42
N SER A 28 12.69 18.31 -11.52
CA SER A 28 12.60 17.45 -10.36
C SER A 28 12.39 16.03 -10.85
N ILE A 29 13.49 15.30 -11.03
CA ILE A 29 13.45 13.86 -11.24
C ILE A 29 12.92 13.27 -9.95
N SER A 30 11.62 12.99 -9.94
CA SER A 30 10.98 12.24 -8.86
C SER A 30 11.43 10.80 -9.03
N PHE A 31 12.31 10.33 -8.14
CA PHE A 31 12.64 8.92 -8.06
C PHE A 31 11.41 8.21 -7.50
N VAL A 32 10.66 7.54 -8.39
CA VAL A 32 9.60 6.64 -7.98
C VAL A 32 10.28 5.37 -7.46
N SER A 33 10.43 5.26 -6.15
CA SER A 33 10.86 4.02 -5.50
C SER A 33 9.71 3.02 -5.58
N SER A 34 9.73 2.13 -6.57
CA SER A 34 8.88 0.95 -6.55
C SER A 34 9.24 0.12 -5.31
N ALA A 35 8.33 0.00 -4.35
CA ALA A 35 8.50 -0.93 -3.24
C ALA A 35 8.45 -2.36 -3.81
N THR A 36 9.59 -3.02 -3.86
CA THR A 36 9.67 -4.43 -4.22
C THR A 36 9.12 -5.27 -3.06
N ALA A 37 8.24 -6.23 -3.36
CA ALA A 37 7.79 -7.23 -2.38
C ALA A 37 8.99 -7.80 -1.62
N ALA A 38 8.99 -7.66 -0.29
CA ALA A 38 10.09 -8.09 0.54
C ALA A 38 9.97 -9.58 0.87
N ALA A 39 11.10 -10.28 0.92
CA ALA A 39 11.18 -11.65 1.40
C ALA A 39 11.82 -11.67 2.80
N VAL A 40 11.09 -12.15 3.80
CA VAL A 40 11.58 -12.28 5.18
C VAL A 40 12.01 -13.73 5.44
N GLY A 41 13.23 -13.90 5.94
CA GLY A 41 13.78 -15.22 6.28
C GLY A 41 13.34 -15.71 7.66
N VAL A 42 12.98 -16.98 7.76
CA VAL A 42 12.76 -17.70 9.03
C VAL A 42 13.64 -18.95 9.06
N ASN A 43 14.58 -19.00 9.99
CA ASN A 43 15.41 -20.18 10.18
C ASN A 43 14.69 -21.18 11.08
N ILE A 44 14.71 -22.46 10.73
CA ILE A 44 14.35 -23.55 11.64
C ILE A 44 15.65 -24.06 12.23
N GLN A 45 15.86 -23.78 13.51
CA GLN A 45 17.08 -24.16 14.23
C GLN A 45 16.74 -24.46 15.69
N ASN A 46 17.38 -25.47 16.26
CA ASN A 46 17.18 -25.90 17.64
C ASN A 46 15.71 -26.18 17.95
N PHE A 47 15.00 -26.85 17.03
CA PHE A 47 13.56 -27.13 17.16
C PHE A 47 12.75 -25.85 17.44
N THR A 48 13.05 -24.75 16.75
CA THR A 48 12.35 -23.47 16.88
C THR A 48 12.35 -22.72 15.55
N PHE A 49 11.29 -21.94 15.30
CA PHE A 49 11.26 -20.94 14.22
C PHE A 49 11.92 -19.64 14.69
N ILE A 50 12.91 -19.13 13.95
CA ILE A 50 13.70 -17.95 14.34
C ILE A 50 13.72 -16.93 13.19
N PRO A 51 13.14 -15.74 13.39
CA PRO A 51 12.26 -15.35 14.51
C PRO A 51 10.95 -16.15 14.50
N ASN A 52 10.33 -16.32 15.68
CA ASN A 52 9.05 -17.03 15.80
C ASN A 52 7.84 -16.13 15.48
N THR A 53 8.03 -14.81 15.49
CA THR A 53 7.01 -13.83 15.14
C THR A 53 7.61 -12.86 14.13
N ILE A 54 6.91 -12.66 13.02
CA ILE A 54 7.28 -11.69 11.99
C ILE A 54 6.08 -10.84 11.61
N THR A 55 6.38 -9.62 11.18
CA THR A 55 5.39 -8.70 10.61
C THR A 55 5.75 -8.47 9.15
N LEU A 56 4.74 -8.53 8.29
CA LEU A 56 4.84 -8.38 6.85
C LEU A 56 3.85 -7.32 6.37
N ASN A 57 4.08 -6.84 5.15
CA ASN A 57 3.05 -6.17 4.37
C ASN A 57 2.36 -7.17 3.44
N VAL A 58 1.13 -6.84 3.03
CA VAL A 58 0.49 -7.55 1.92
C VAL A 58 1.41 -7.53 0.69
N GLY A 59 1.61 -8.70 0.08
CA GLY A 59 2.49 -8.91 -1.06
C GLY A 59 3.89 -9.42 -0.69
N ASP A 60 4.30 -9.32 0.57
CA ASP A 60 5.58 -9.87 1.04
C ASP A 60 5.55 -11.41 1.10
N SER A 61 6.72 -12.03 1.09
CA SER A 61 6.89 -13.47 1.25
C SER A 61 7.71 -13.84 2.47
N VAL A 62 7.52 -15.09 2.91
CA VAL A 62 8.35 -15.71 3.94
C VAL A 62 9.11 -16.86 3.31
N ASN A 63 10.42 -16.87 3.52
CA ASN A 63 11.29 -17.97 3.16
C ASN A 63 11.75 -18.69 4.43
N TRP A 64 11.21 -19.88 4.66
CA TRP A 64 11.68 -20.76 5.73
C TRP A 64 12.86 -21.57 5.23
N ILE A 65 13.88 -21.76 6.06
CA ILE A 65 15.01 -22.66 5.78
C ILE A 65 15.24 -23.59 6.96
N ASN A 66 15.34 -24.88 6.71
CA ASN A 66 15.68 -25.84 7.74
C ASN A 66 17.19 -25.95 7.94
N GLN A 67 17.68 -25.53 9.10
CA GLN A 67 19.09 -25.61 9.48
C GLN A 67 19.37 -26.72 10.49
N ASP A 68 18.33 -27.42 10.97
CA ASP A 68 18.47 -28.61 11.80
C ASP A 68 18.77 -29.85 10.93
N GLY A 69 19.40 -30.86 11.54
CA GLY A 69 19.69 -32.14 10.87
C GLY A 69 18.48 -33.09 10.77
N VAL A 70 17.31 -32.69 11.27
CA VAL A 70 16.07 -33.48 11.23
C VAL A 70 15.02 -32.81 10.37
N ILE A 71 14.08 -33.58 9.85
CA ILE A 71 12.96 -33.04 9.07
C ILE A 71 12.04 -32.19 9.95
N HIS A 72 11.60 -31.07 9.39
CA HIS A 72 10.59 -30.19 9.99
C HIS A 72 9.50 -29.86 8.98
N SER A 73 8.41 -29.26 9.44
CA SER A 73 7.39 -28.72 8.55
C SER A 73 7.03 -27.28 8.91
N THR A 74 6.45 -26.57 7.94
CA THR A 74 5.76 -25.29 8.15
C THR A 74 4.30 -25.51 7.78
N THR A 75 3.44 -25.69 8.78
CA THR A 75 2.03 -26.06 8.58
C THR A 75 1.14 -25.02 9.24
N GLN A 76 0.34 -24.32 8.43
CA GLN A 76 -0.58 -23.31 8.95
C GLN A 76 -1.82 -23.95 9.58
N ASP A 77 -2.31 -23.39 10.69
CA ASP A 77 -3.39 -23.98 11.49
C ASP A 77 -4.72 -24.17 10.72
N ALA A 78 -5.03 -23.28 9.78
CA ALA A 78 -6.21 -23.34 8.91
C ALA A 78 -5.94 -24.01 7.55
N ASN A 79 -4.80 -24.70 7.40
CA ASN A 79 -4.38 -25.42 6.20
C ASN A 79 -4.24 -24.54 4.93
N LEU A 80 -3.93 -23.25 5.07
CA LEU A 80 -3.63 -22.39 3.93
C LEU A 80 -2.34 -22.81 3.20
N TRP A 81 -1.34 -23.30 3.96
CA TRP A 81 -0.14 -23.91 3.40
C TRP A 81 0.38 -25.03 4.31
N SER A 82 1.15 -25.94 3.70
CA SER A 82 1.97 -26.91 4.41
C SER A 82 3.19 -27.29 3.56
N SER A 83 4.37 -27.36 4.17
CA SER A 83 5.59 -27.83 3.51
C SER A 83 6.45 -28.64 4.48
N ASP A 84 6.99 -29.77 4.01
CA ASP A 84 8.02 -30.52 4.72
C ASP A 84 9.40 -30.12 4.20
N LEU A 85 10.36 -29.97 5.10
CA LEU A 85 11.70 -29.49 4.81
C LEU A 85 12.74 -30.44 5.42
N ASN A 86 13.49 -31.14 4.58
CA ASN A 86 14.72 -31.82 4.99
C ASN A 86 15.80 -30.80 5.36
N SER A 87 16.88 -31.27 5.98
CA SER A 87 18.04 -30.43 6.33
C SER A 87 18.55 -29.67 5.10
N GLY A 88 18.63 -28.34 5.21
CA GLY A 88 19.09 -27.44 4.16
C GLY A 88 18.02 -27.00 3.15
N GLU A 89 16.82 -27.59 3.18
CA GLU A 89 15.75 -27.20 2.26
C GLU A 89 15.05 -25.92 2.70
N SER A 90 14.46 -25.22 1.72
CA SER A 90 13.71 -24.00 1.95
C SER A 90 12.35 -24.02 1.27
N PHE A 91 11.39 -23.29 1.86
CA PHE A 91 10.06 -23.08 1.30
C PHE A 91 9.71 -21.60 1.34
N ASN A 92 9.11 -21.10 0.26
CA ASN A 92 8.67 -19.72 0.15
C ASN A 92 7.14 -19.64 -0.02
N PHE A 93 6.49 -18.75 0.72
CA PHE A 93 5.06 -18.48 0.61
C PHE A 93 4.78 -16.97 0.62
N THR A 94 3.95 -16.49 -0.30
CA THR A 94 3.56 -15.07 -0.42
C THR A 94 2.22 -14.81 0.24
N PHE A 95 2.13 -13.71 0.99
CA PHE A 95 0.96 -13.34 1.78
C PHE A 95 0.18 -12.20 1.12
N ASN A 96 -0.95 -12.52 0.49
CA ASN A 96 -1.74 -11.54 -0.27
C ASN A 96 -2.93 -10.94 0.49
N ASN A 97 -3.20 -11.44 1.69
CA ASN A 97 -4.30 -10.94 2.52
C ASN A 97 -3.75 -10.53 3.89
N PRO A 98 -4.24 -9.43 4.47
CA PRO A 98 -3.88 -9.07 5.83
C PRO A 98 -4.51 -10.03 6.82
N GLY A 99 -3.89 -10.15 7.98
CA GLY A 99 -4.35 -11.00 9.05
C GLY A 99 -3.20 -11.57 9.88
N THR A 100 -3.57 -12.36 10.88
CA THR A 100 -2.62 -13.10 11.71
C THR A 100 -2.68 -14.57 11.35
N TYR A 101 -1.55 -15.12 10.92
CA TYR A 101 -1.41 -16.53 10.56
C TYR A 101 -0.55 -17.23 11.60
N THR A 102 -1.16 -18.15 12.34
CA THR A 102 -0.45 -19.07 13.23
C THR A 102 -0.13 -20.38 12.51
N TYR A 103 1.06 -20.91 12.78
CA TYR A 103 1.56 -22.12 12.14
C TYR A 103 2.44 -22.92 13.10
N PHE A 104 2.65 -24.19 12.78
CA PHE A 104 3.41 -25.12 13.61
C PHE A 104 4.19 -26.14 12.76
N CYS A 105 5.10 -26.87 13.40
CA CYS A 105 5.73 -28.06 12.82
C CYS A 105 4.90 -29.29 13.17
N ARG A 106 4.43 -30.05 12.19
CA ARG A 106 3.58 -31.24 12.40
C ARG A 106 4.33 -32.41 13.04
N PHE A 107 5.65 -32.48 12.87
CA PHE A 107 6.51 -33.45 13.53
C PHE A 107 6.80 -33.07 14.99
N HIS A 108 6.74 -31.78 15.31
CA HIS A 108 7.06 -31.22 16.63
C HIS A 108 6.05 -30.11 17.01
N PRO A 109 4.82 -30.44 17.46
CA PRO A 109 3.71 -29.48 17.60
C PRO A 109 3.93 -28.30 18.57
N ILE A 110 4.95 -28.40 19.43
CA ILE A 110 5.38 -27.32 20.32
C ILE A 110 6.10 -26.18 19.57
N MET A 111 6.64 -26.47 18.40
CA MET A 111 7.23 -25.45 17.52
C MET A 111 6.10 -24.65 16.90
N ARG A 112 5.94 -23.39 17.30
CA ARG A 112 4.90 -22.50 16.78
C ARG A 112 5.51 -21.18 16.32
N GLY A 113 4.90 -20.62 15.29
CA GLY A 113 5.21 -19.28 14.80
C GLY A 113 3.96 -18.49 14.49
N THR A 114 4.12 -17.17 14.38
CA THR A 114 3.06 -16.21 14.08
C THR A 114 3.52 -15.22 13.01
N ILE A 115 2.65 -14.94 12.05
CA ILE A 115 2.90 -13.98 10.97
C ILE A 115 1.79 -12.96 11.01
N ASN A 116 2.14 -11.70 11.24
CA ASN A 116 1.20 -10.59 11.20
C ASN A 116 1.35 -9.87 9.86
N VAL A 117 0.35 -9.99 9.00
CA VAL A 117 0.34 -9.31 7.70
C VAL A 117 -0.50 -8.06 7.84
N SER A 118 0.16 -6.91 7.77
CA SER A 118 -0.48 -5.61 7.84
C SER A 118 -0.78 -5.08 6.44
N SER A 119 -1.82 -4.26 6.34
CA SER A 119 -2.06 -3.46 5.15
C SER A 119 -1.11 -2.26 5.04
N GLN A 120 -0.10 -2.09 5.91
CA GLN A 120 0.72 -0.87 5.92
C GLN A 120 1.48 -0.65 4.60
N GLY A 121 1.95 -1.70 3.94
CA GLY A 121 2.47 -1.60 2.56
C GLY A 121 1.43 -1.20 1.49
N THR A 122 0.14 -1.25 1.83
CA THR A 122 -0.98 -0.79 0.98
C THR A 122 -1.59 0.54 1.43
N ILE A 123 -1.32 1.04 2.64
CA ILE A 123 -1.95 2.28 3.13
C ILE A 123 -1.54 3.50 2.31
N GLU A 124 -0.27 3.65 1.95
CA GLU A 124 0.18 4.78 1.12
C GLU A 124 -0.44 4.75 -0.29
N PRO A 125 -0.42 3.61 -1.02
CA PRO A 125 -1.16 3.48 -2.28
C PRO A 125 -2.66 3.77 -2.14
N ILE A 126 -3.31 3.33 -1.06
CA ILE A 126 -4.73 3.58 -0.79
C ILE A 126 -4.98 5.06 -0.51
N LEU A 127 -4.11 5.72 0.26
CA LEU A 127 -4.23 7.15 0.56
C LEU A 127 -4.07 7.99 -0.71
N CYS A 128 -3.08 7.65 -1.54
CA CYS A 128 -2.90 8.23 -2.86
C CYS A 128 -4.15 8.02 -3.71
N LEU A 129 -4.71 6.81 -3.74
CA LEU A 129 -5.92 6.49 -4.51
C LEU A 129 -7.09 7.37 -4.05
N PHE A 130 -7.33 7.49 -2.75
CA PHE A 130 -8.42 8.33 -2.23
C PHE A 130 -8.25 9.80 -2.62
N ASN A 131 -7.03 10.34 -2.55
CA ASN A 131 -6.75 11.71 -3.00
C ASN A 131 -6.96 11.88 -4.53
N TRP A 132 -6.59 10.87 -5.32
CA TRP A 132 -6.83 10.86 -6.75
C TRP A 132 -8.33 10.82 -7.07
N VAL A 133 -9.11 10.00 -6.36
CA VAL A 133 -10.57 9.91 -6.52
C VAL A 133 -11.23 11.24 -6.17
N GLU A 134 -10.84 11.89 -5.08
CA GLU A 134 -11.33 13.23 -4.70
C GLU A 134 -11.11 14.27 -5.81
N SER A 135 -9.98 14.19 -6.50
CA SER A 135 -9.61 15.13 -7.57
C SER A 135 -10.36 14.86 -8.88
N ASN A 136 -10.61 13.59 -9.21
CA ASN A 136 -11.21 13.19 -10.49
C ASN A 136 -12.74 13.04 -10.43
N TYR A 137 -13.29 12.82 -9.23
CA TYR A 137 -14.72 12.55 -9.00
C TYR A 137 -15.28 13.44 -7.88
N SER A 138 -14.86 14.71 -7.84
CA SER A 138 -15.22 15.68 -6.79
C SER A 138 -16.74 15.89 -6.62
N GLN A 139 -17.52 15.67 -7.69
CA GLN A 139 -18.99 15.71 -7.63
C GLN A 139 -19.59 14.62 -6.73
N PHE A 140 -18.85 13.54 -6.46
CA PHE A 140 -19.28 12.40 -5.66
C PHE A 140 -18.53 12.28 -4.35
N PHE A 141 -17.32 12.87 -4.25
CA PHE A 141 -16.43 12.73 -3.08
C PHE A 141 -15.87 14.10 -2.68
N ALA A 142 -16.64 14.85 -1.88
CA ALA A 142 -16.23 16.16 -1.36
C ALA A 142 -16.65 16.36 0.11
N PRO A 143 -15.89 17.14 0.90
CA PRO A 143 -14.70 17.90 0.52
C PRO A 143 -13.44 17.02 0.44
N ALA A 144 -12.46 17.45 -0.36
CA ALA A 144 -11.15 16.80 -0.41
C ALA A 144 -10.34 17.05 0.88
N GLY A 145 -9.45 16.14 1.24
CA GLY A 145 -8.51 16.32 2.36
C GLY A 145 -9.06 15.91 3.74
N ASN A 146 -10.21 15.24 3.81
CA ASN A 146 -10.68 14.64 5.07
C ASN A 146 -9.85 13.40 5.40
N VAL A 147 -8.87 13.56 6.30
CA VAL A 147 -8.08 12.46 6.87
C VAL A 147 -8.88 11.81 8.00
N SER A 148 -9.97 11.14 7.66
CA SER A 148 -10.68 10.26 8.59
C SER A 148 -10.65 8.86 8.03
N LEU A 149 -9.45 8.26 8.01
CA LEU A 149 -9.35 6.81 7.88
C LEU A 149 -9.93 6.24 9.17
N LEU A 150 -11.14 5.71 9.08
CA LEU A 150 -11.73 4.95 10.17
C LEU A 150 -11.48 3.48 9.84
N PRO A 151 -10.43 2.84 10.39
CA PRO A 151 -10.22 1.42 10.19
C PRO A 151 -11.37 0.67 10.88
N PHE A 152 -12.29 0.12 10.09
CA PHE A 152 -13.32 -0.80 10.56
C PHE A 152 -13.14 -2.10 9.78
N PRO A 153 -12.38 -3.07 10.30
CA PRO A 153 -12.08 -4.30 9.58
C PRO A 153 -13.35 -4.93 9.00
N PRO A 154 -13.38 -5.30 7.71
CA PRO A 154 -12.24 -5.34 6.77
C PRO A 154 -11.99 -4.04 5.97
N TYR A 155 -12.69 -2.94 6.22
CA TYR A 155 -12.61 -1.73 5.40
C TYR A 155 -11.63 -0.67 5.93
N THR A 156 -10.86 -0.13 5.01
CA THR A 156 -10.21 1.18 5.14
C THR A 156 -11.03 2.18 4.35
N TYR A 157 -11.68 3.16 4.99
CA TYR A 157 -12.60 4.06 4.30
C TYR A 157 -12.45 5.53 4.70
N ARG A 158 -12.97 6.42 3.83
CA ARG A 158 -13.20 7.84 4.10
C ARG A 158 -14.69 8.15 3.96
N TYR A 159 -15.14 9.11 4.78
CA TYR A 159 -16.47 9.71 4.69
C TYR A 159 -16.37 11.16 4.21
N TYR A 160 -17.27 11.52 3.31
CA TYR A 160 -17.36 12.82 2.66
C TYR A 160 -18.66 13.49 3.06
N SER A 161 -18.58 14.45 3.98
CA SER A 161 -19.76 15.07 4.59
C SER A 161 -20.57 15.97 3.64
N THR A 162 -19.94 16.60 2.66
CA THR A 162 -20.67 17.48 1.71
C THR A 162 -21.49 16.67 0.72
N THR A 163 -20.95 15.55 0.24
CA THR A 163 -21.63 14.66 -0.71
C THR A 163 -22.38 13.52 -0.03
N ASP A 164 -22.31 13.43 1.29
CA ASP A 164 -22.80 12.33 2.11
C ASP A 164 -22.44 10.97 1.50
N SER A 165 -21.15 10.73 1.29
CA SER A 165 -20.66 9.55 0.58
C SER A 165 -19.48 8.90 1.28
N TYR A 166 -19.27 7.62 0.97
CA TYR A 166 -18.19 6.81 1.50
C TYR A 166 -17.39 6.22 0.34
N LEU A 167 -16.07 6.19 0.50
CA LEU A 167 -15.13 5.49 -0.37
C LEU A 167 -14.29 4.56 0.49
N ALA A 168 -14.17 3.30 0.11
CA ALA A 168 -13.54 2.27 0.92
C ALA A 168 -12.67 1.33 0.08
N VAL A 169 -11.67 0.74 0.72
CA VAL A 169 -10.93 -0.43 0.23
C VAL A 169 -11.15 -1.56 1.21
N SER A 170 -11.59 -2.70 0.71
CA SER A 170 -11.80 -3.91 1.48
C SER A 170 -10.51 -4.74 1.51
N SER A 171 -10.07 -5.06 2.71
CA SER A 171 -8.93 -5.93 2.94
C SER A 171 -9.29 -7.43 2.87
N ALA A 172 -10.57 -7.76 2.71
CA ALA A 172 -11.04 -9.15 2.64
C ALA A 172 -10.93 -9.73 1.22
N ASP A 173 -11.15 -8.89 0.21
CA ASP A 173 -11.19 -9.26 -1.21
C ASP A 173 -10.37 -8.33 -2.11
N ASN A 174 -9.71 -7.31 -1.55
CA ASN A 174 -8.90 -6.32 -2.27
C ASN A 174 -9.69 -5.54 -3.34
N HIS A 175 -10.95 -5.18 -3.05
CA HIS A 175 -11.79 -4.36 -3.93
C HIS A 175 -11.99 -2.94 -3.41
N VAL A 176 -12.28 -2.02 -4.32
CA VAL A 176 -12.70 -0.64 -4.02
C VAL A 176 -14.22 -0.59 -3.98
N TYR A 177 -14.77 0.03 -2.94
CA TYR A 177 -16.21 0.18 -2.73
C TYR A 177 -16.58 1.65 -2.55
N TYR A 178 -17.80 2.01 -2.92
CA TYR A 178 -18.38 3.31 -2.58
C TYR A 178 -19.85 3.18 -2.20
N MET A 179 -20.36 4.16 -1.45
CA MET A 179 -21.75 4.22 -1.01
C MET A 179 -22.19 5.67 -0.90
N PHE A 180 -23.42 5.96 -1.30
CA PHE A 180 -24.06 7.25 -1.03
C PHE A 180 -25.01 7.08 0.15
N GLY A 181 -24.94 7.97 1.14
CA GLY A 181 -25.78 7.92 2.33
C GLY A 181 -27.27 8.09 2.01
N SER A 182 -27.60 8.69 0.87
CA SER A 182 -28.97 8.80 0.35
C SER A 182 -29.65 7.47 0.09
N ASP A 183 -28.91 6.43 -0.29
CA ASP A 183 -29.46 5.09 -0.59
C ASP A 183 -28.90 3.97 0.29
N GLY A 184 -27.74 4.17 0.92
CA GLY A 184 -27.12 3.18 1.80
C GLY A 184 -26.68 1.90 1.08
N ILE A 185 -26.55 1.93 -0.26
CA ILE A 185 -26.18 0.76 -1.07
C ILE A 185 -24.67 0.78 -1.32
N ILE A 186 -23.98 -0.25 -0.83
CA ILE A 186 -22.56 -0.49 -1.13
C ILE A 186 -22.44 -0.96 -2.57
N ARG A 187 -21.56 -0.32 -3.33
CA ARG A 187 -21.29 -0.61 -4.74
C ARG A 187 -19.84 -1.00 -4.92
N ASP A 188 -19.62 -2.12 -5.60
CA ASP A 188 -18.31 -2.60 -5.99
C ASP A 188 -17.80 -1.83 -7.21
N ALA A 189 -16.69 -1.12 -7.05
CA ALA A 189 -16.01 -0.40 -8.13
C ALA A 189 -14.94 -1.26 -8.81
N GLY A 190 -14.70 -2.48 -8.34
CA GLY A 190 -13.76 -3.45 -8.90
C GLY A 190 -12.46 -3.60 -8.11
N PRO A 191 -11.51 -4.39 -8.65
CA PRO A 191 -10.25 -4.70 -8.00
C PRO A 191 -9.41 -3.46 -7.68
N LEU A 192 -8.83 -3.41 -6.48
CA LEU A 192 -7.90 -2.36 -6.06
C LEU A 192 -6.73 -2.21 -7.03
N SER A 193 -6.23 -3.33 -7.57
CA SER A 193 -5.12 -3.33 -8.54
C SER A 193 -5.38 -2.44 -9.75
N ASP A 194 -6.60 -2.47 -10.28
CA ASP A 194 -6.96 -1.75 -11.50
C ASP A 194 -7.05 -0.25 -11.23
N TRP A 195 -7.55 0.10 -10.05
CA TRP A 195 -7.60 1.48 -9.59
C TRP A 195 -6.23 2.05 -9.28
N LEU A 196 -5.33 1.28 -8.65
CA LEU A 196 -3.94 1.69 -8.41
C LEU A 196 -3.17 1.92 -9.72
N ILE A 197 -3.39 1.08 -10.74
CA ILE A 197 -2.82 1.29 -12.07
C ILE A 197 -3.39 2.57 -12.70
N THR A 198 -4.71 2.74 -12.64
CA THR A 198 -5.43 3.88 -13.23
C THR A 198 -5.04 5.21 -12.58
N SER A 199 -4.89 5.24 -11.26
CA SER A 199 -4.52 6.43 -10.50
C SER A 199 -3.01 6.72 -10.52
N GLY A 200 -2.19 5.75 -10.91
CA GLY A 200 -0.74 5.82 -10.82
C GLY A 200 -0.20 5.72 -9.39
N CYS A 201 -1.04 5.30 -8.44
CA CYS A 201 -0.67 5.10 -7.04
C CYS A 201 0.04 3.74 -6.89
N ARG A 202 1.29 3.76 -6.43
CA ARG A 202 2.14 2.58 -6.28
C ARG A 202 2.78 2.54 -4.91
#